data_AF-A0A8T3LT93-F1
#
_entry.id   AF-A0A8T3LT93-F1
#
_cell.length_a   1.000
_cell.length_b   1.000
_cell.length_c   1.000
_cell.angle_alpha   90.00
_cell.angle_beta   90.00
_cell.angle_gamma   90.00
#
_symmetry.space_group_name_H-M   'P 1'
#
loop_
_entity.id
_entity.type
_entity.pdbx_description
1 polymer ?
#
loop_
_entity_poly.entity_id
_entity_poly.type
_entity_poly.pdbx_seq_one_letter_code
_entity_poly.pdbx_strand_id
1 'polypeptide(L)'
;MIEVSPAPSAGPRPYRPWLAALLSFVFPGFGQAYAGKHGAALILALPVLMLGVAATVILTGALGGMRNNMLANDFLIGVLAVNGALLAWR
;
A
#
# COMPACT_ATOMS: atom_id res chain seq x y z
N MET A 1 51.46 -15.78 13.50
CA MET A 1 50.77 -14.59 12.95
C MET A 1 49.90 -15.09 11.81
N ILE A 2 48.57 -15.10 11.98
CA ILE A 2 47.63 -15.56 10.95
C ILE A 2 47.37 -14.35 10.04
N GLU A 3 47.78 -14.42 8.78
CA GLU A 3 47.38 -13.46 7.76
C GLU A 3 45.87 -13.60 7.54
N VAL A 4 45.10 -12.64 8.06
CA VAL A 4 43.71 -12.45 7.67
C VAL A 4 43.75 -11.96 6.22
N SER A 5 43.54 -12.88 5.27
CA SER A 5 43.27 -12.49 3.88
C SER A 5 42.06 -11.56 3.86
N PRO A 6 42.18 -10.32 3.37
CA PRO A 6 41.05 -9.42 3.29
C PRO A 6 40.01 -10.02 2.35
N ALA A 7 38.74 -10.03 2.79
CA ALA A 7 37.64 -10.48 1.96
C ALA A 7 37.64 -9.68 0.64
N PRO A 8 37.40 -10.32 -0.52
CA PRO A 8 37.38 -9.64 -1.79
C PRO A 8 36.40 -8.48 -1.73
N SER A 9 36.90 -7.27 -1.90
CA SER A 9 36.08 -6.07 -2.01
C SER A 9 35.16 -6.28 -3.21
N ALA A 10 33.85 -6.41 -2.95
CA ALA A 10 32.86 -6.49 -4.00
C ALA A 10 32.95 -5.20 -4.83
N GLY A 11 33.67 -5.28 -5.95
CA GLY A 11 33.85 -4.15 -6.86
C GLY A 11 32.49 -3.60 -7.33
N PRO A 12 32.45 -2.35 -7.82
CA PRO A 12 31.22 -1.75 -8.33
C PRO A 12 30.58 -2.68 -9.36
N ARG A 13 29.39 -3.21 -9.06
CA ARG A 13 28.66 -4.07 -10.00
C ARG A 13 28.42 -3.26 -11.29
N PRO A 14 28.69 -3.83 -12.48
CA PRO A 14 28.48 -3.12 -13.74
C PRO A 14 27.02 -2.68 -13.87
N TYR A 15 26.78 -1.37 -13.98
CA TYR A 15 25.46 -0.80 -14.22
C TYR A 15 24.95 -1.27 -15.59
N ARG A 16 23.81 -1.97 -15.61
CA ARG A 16 23.18 -2.51 -16.82
C ARG A 16 21.90 -1.73 -17.15
N PRO A 17 21.91 -0.86 -18.18
CA PRO A 17 20.76 -0.01 -18.53
C PRO A 17 19.50 -0.80 -18.92
N TRP A 18 19.67 -1.91 -19.63
CA TRP A 18 18.57 -2.78 -20.05
C TRP A 18 17.85 -3.44 -18.87
N LEU A 19 18.58 -3.75 -17.80
CA LEU A 19 18.01 -4.32 -16.57
C LEU A 19 17.21 -3.27 -15.80
N ALA A 20 17.67 -2.02 -15.78
CA ALA A 20 16.90 -0.91 -15.24
C ALA A 20 15.58 -0.68 -16.02
N ALA A 21 15.60 -0.80 -17.35
CA ALA A 21 14.40 -0.69 -18.17
C ALA A 21 13.40 -1.83 -17.87
N LEU A 22 13.87 -3.09 -17.79
CA LEU A 22 13.05 -4.24 -17.41
C LEU A 22 12.43 -4.07 -16.01
N LEU A 23 13.22 -3.64 -15.03
CA LEU A 23 12.70 -3.39 -13.68
C LEU A 23 11.64 -2.29 -13.68
N SER A 24 11.84 -1.23 -14.47
CA SER A 24 10.86 -0.13 -14.60
C SER A 24 9.59 -0.56 -15.34
N PHE A 25 9.68 -1.56 -16.22
CA PHE A 25 8.53 -2.16 -16.89
C PHE A 25 7.67 -2.98 -15.91
N VAL A 26 8.30 -3.69 -14.97
CA VAL A 26 7.58 -4.51 -13.96
C VAL A 26 6.89 -3.61 -12.92
N PHE A 27 7.60 -2.61 -12.40
CA PHE A 27 7.00 -1.62 -11.52
C PHE A 27 7.72 -0.27 -11.70
N PRO A 28 6.98 0.81 -11.94
CA PRO A 28 7.59 2.12 -12.06
C PRO A 28 8.37 2.47 -10.79
N GLY A 29 9.65 2.81 -10.95
CA GLY A 29 10.57 3.13 -9.85
C GLY A 29 11.64 2.07 -9.57
N PHE A 30 11.44 0.79 -9.91
CA PHE A 30 12.45 -0.26 -9.63
C PHE A 30 13.74 -0.09 -10.44
N GLY A 31 13.68 0.37 -11.68
CA GLY A 31 14.89 0.63 -12.46
C GLY A 31 15.71 1.80 -11.91
N GLN A 32 15.03 2.80 -11.33
CA GLN A 32 15.69 3.92 -10.65
C GLN A 32 16.31 3.48 -9.31
N ALA A 33 15.68 2.54 -8.59
CA ALA A 33 16.26 1.94 -7.39
C ALA A 33 17.53 1.12 -7.74
N TYR A 34 17.49 0.36 -8.85
CA TYR A 34 18.65 -0.38 -9.35
C TYR A 34 19.81 0.54 -9.78
N ALA A 35 19.50 1.73 -10.30
CA ALA A 35 20.49 2.75 -10.63
C ALA A 35 21.07 3.48 -9.40
N GLY A 36 20.68 3.11 -8.17
CA GLY A 36 21.06 3.82 -6.94
C GLY A 36 20.36 5.17 -6.75
N LYS A 37 19.42 5.53 -7.65
CA LYS A 37 18.68 6.80 -7.66
C LYS A 37 17.39 6.66 -6.86
N HIS A 38 17.53 6.43 -5.56
CA HIS A 38 16.42 6.19 -4.62
C HIS A 38 15.36 7.32 -4.62
N GLY A 39 15.76 8.59 -4.80
CA GLY A 39 14.83 9.71 -4.88
C GLY A 39 13.93 9.65 -6.12
N ALA A 40 14.50 9.35 -7.29
CA ALA A 40 13.73 9.20 -8.53
C ALA A 40 12.85 7.94 -8.50
N ALA A 41 13.30 6.89 -7.82
CA ALA A 41 12.51 5.67 -7.59
C ALA A 41 11.24 5.95 -6.79
N LEU A 42 11.36 6.72 -5.70
CA LEU A 42 10.22 7.11 -4.86
C LEU A 42 9.20 7.95 -5.62
N ILE A 43 9.64 8.96 -6.38
CA ILE A 43 8.74 9.82 -7.15
C ILE A 43 7.91 9.03 -8.16
N LEU A 44 8.50 8.02 -8.80
CA LEU A 44 7.82 7.15 -9.76
C LEU A 44 6.92 6.10 -9.10
N ALA A 45 7.35 5.53 -7.98
CA ALA A 45 6.61 4.48 -7.28
C ALA A 45 5.40 5.04 -6.51
N LEU A 46 5.51 6.24 -5.93
CA LEU A 46 4.50 6.87 -5.08
C LEU A 46 3.10 6.95 -5.74
N PRO A 47 2.94 7.51 -6.96
CA PRO A 47 1.61 7.63 -7.57
C PRO A 47 0.99 6.27 -7.88
N VAL A 48 1.78 5.28 -8.30
CA VAL A 48 1.27 3.93 -8.58
C VAL A 48 0.84 3.22 -7.31
N LEU A 49 1.59 3.39 -6.23
CA LEU A 49 1.25 2.86 -4.92
C LEU A 49 -0.03 3.52 -4.38
N MET A 50 -0.18 4.83 -4.55
CA MET A 50 -1.38 5.56 -4.16
C MET A 50 -2.61 5.08 -4.94
N LEU A 51 -2.49 4.90 -6.26
CA LEU A 51 -3.58 4.36 -7.09
C LEU A 51 -3.93 2.92 -6.71
N GLY A 52 -2.95 2.08 -6.43
CA GLY A 52 -3.17 0.71 -5.96
C GLY A 52 -3.95 0.67 -4.65
N VAL A 53 -3.58 1.51 -3.68
CA VAL A 53 -4.30 1.64 -2.40
C VAL A 53 -5.71 2.20 -2.61
N ALA A 54 -5.88 3.22 -3.45
CA ALA A 54 -7.20 3.76 -3.75
C ALA A 54 -8.11 2.71 -4.40
N ALA A 55 -7.60 1.93 -5.36
CA ALA A 55 -8.34 0.88 -6.02
C ALA A 55 -8.76 -0.24 -5.05
N THR A 56 -7.88 -0.69 -4.15
CA THR A 56 -8.24 -1.71 -3.16
C THR A 56 -9.29 -1.21 -2.18
N VAL A 57 -9.19 0.04 -1.72
CA VAL A 57 -10.18 0.67 -0.83
C VAL A 57 -11.55 0.79 -1.50
N ILE A 58 -11.59 1.14 -2.79
CA ILE A 58 -12.83 1.22 -3.57
C ILE A 58 -13.42 -0.19 -3.77
N LEU A 59 -12.62 -1.15 -4.22
CA LEU A 59 -13.08 -2.50 -4.59
C LEU A 59 -13.57 -3.30 -3.38
N THR A 60 -12.89 -3.16 -2.23
CA THR A 60 -13.32 -3.78 -0.96
C THR A 60 -14.50 -3.04 -0.32
N GLY A 61 -14.86 -1.87 -0.86
CA GLY A 61 -15.88 -1.01 -0.29
C GLY A 61 -15.57 -0.60 1.15
N ALA A 62 -14.31 -0.61 1.61
CA ALA A 62 -13.96 -0.38 3.01
C ALA A 62 -14.55 0.94 3.57
N LEU A 63 -14.54 2.00 2.74
CA LEU A 63 -15.16 3.29 3.08
C LEU A 63 -16.69 3.28 3.00
N GLY A 64 -17.27 2.43 2.15
CA GLY A 64 -18.72 2.26 2.00
C GLY A 64 -19.33 1.34 3.05
N GLY A 65 -18.65 0.26 3.42
CA GLY A 65 -19.07 -0.75 4.40
C GLY A 65 -19.16 -0.21 5.82
N MET A 66 -18.25 0.69 6.22
CA MET A 66 -18.33 1.38 7.52
C MET A 66 -19.61 2.23 7.62
N ARG A 67 -19.94 2.98 6.56
CA ARG A 67 -21.18 3.77 6.50
C ARG A 67 -22.41 2.89 6.40
N ASN A 68 -22.34 1.80 5.63
CA ASN A 68 -23.42 0.84 5.48
C ASN A 68 -23.76 0.14 6.80
N ASN A 69 -22.77 -0.20 7.63
CA ASN A 69 -22.99 -0.82 8.93
C ASN A 69 -23.60 0.14 9.97
N MET A 70 -23.28 1.44 9.89
CA MET A 70 -23.92 2.46 10.74
C MET A 70 -25.35 2.79 10.31
N LEU A 71 -25.66 2.60 9.02
CA LEU A 71 -27.01 2.75 8.45
C LEU A 71 -27.71 1.40 8.25
N ALA A 72 -27.12 0.31 8.76
CA ALA A 72 -27.65 -1.02 8.57
C ALA A 72 -28.95 -1.18 9.37
N ASN A 73 -29.85 -1.98 8.79
CA ASN A 73 -31.14 -2.35 9.34
C ASN A 73 -31.07 -2.74 10.83
N ASP A 74 -30.00 -3.40 11.28
CA ASP A 74 -29.85 -3.83 12.69
C ASP A 74 -29.64 -2.66 13.67
N PHE A 75 -28.87 -1.64 13.27
CA PHE A 75 -28.70 -0.44 14.10
C PHE A 75 -29.99 0.38 14.15
N LEU A 76 -30.64 0.57 13.00
CA LEU A 76 -31.93 1.25 12.90
C LEU A 76 -33.01 0.53 13.70
N ILE A 77 -33.09 -0.80 13.62
CA ILE A 77 -34.00 -1.63 14.41
C ILE A 77 -33.66 -1.52 15.89
N GLY A 78 -32.38 -1.53 16.27
CA GLY A 78 -31.96 -1.35 17.67
C GLY A 78 -32.43 0.01 18.22
N VAL A 79 -32.15 1.10 17.50
CA VAL A 79 -32.57 2.45 17.90
C VAL A 79 -34.10 2.58 17.92
N LEU A 80 -34.79 2.04 16.92
CA LEU A 80 -36.25 2.07 16.83
C LEU A 80 -36.91 1.23 17.92
N ALA A 81 -36.39 0.04 18.21
CA ALA A 81 -36.88 -0.83 19.28
C ALA A 81 -36.69 -0.19 20.65
N VAL A 82 -35.53 0.44 20.90
CA VAL A 82 -35.28 1.18 22.15
C VAL A 82 -36.23 2.36 22.29
N ASN A 83 -36.42 3.17 21.24
CA ASN A 83 -37.37 4.28 21.27
C ASN A 83 -38.82 3.81 21.44
N GLY A 84 -39.22 2.74 20.75
CA GLY A 84 -40.55 2.13 20.87
C GLY A 84 -40.81 1.59 22.27
N ALA A 85 -39.83 0.92 22.87
CA ALA A 85 -39.92 0.44 24.25
C ALA A 85 -40.03 1.60 25.25
N LEU A 86 -39.24 2.66 25.08
CA LEU A 86 -39.32 3.88 25.89
C LEU A 86 -40.69 4.57 25.77
N LEU A 87 -41.25 4.63 24.56
CA LEU A 87 -42.59 5.16 24.31
C LEU A 87 -43.69 4.29 24.93
N ALA A 88 -43.54 2.97 24.88
CA ALA A 88 -44.49 2.03 25.48
C ALA A 88 -44.42 1.99 27.01
N TRP A 89 -43.26 2.34 27.59
CA TRP A 89 -43.07 2.48 29.04
C TRP A 89 -43.42 3.87 29.59
N ARG A 90 -43.69 4.86 28.72
CA ARG A 90 -44.06 6.21 29.12
C ARG A 90 -45.53 6.32 29.48
#